data_AF-A0A966A422-F1
#
_entry.id   AF-A0A966A422-F1
#
_cell.length_a   1.000
_cell.length_b   1.000
_cell.length_c   1.000
_cell.angle_alpha   90.00
_cell.angle_beta   90.00
_cell.angle_gamma   90.00
#
_symmetry.space_group_name_H-M   'P 1'
#
loop_
_entity.id
_entity.type
_entity.pdbx_description
1 polymer ?
#
loop_
_entity_poly.entity_id
_entity_poly.type
_entity_poly.pdbx_seq_one_letter_code
_entity_poly.pdbx_strand_id
1 'polypeptide(L)' 'DLDPRPKSRRNEPMHLAHILETVAACRQMDPGELADATTRTARAFFGLPAP' A
#
# COMPACT_ATOMS: atom_id res chain seq x y z
N ASP A 1 -4.55 10.10 7.46
CA ASP A 1 -4.86 10.34 8.88
C ASP A 1 -4.07 9.36 9.73
N LEU A 2 -2.77 9.62 9.85
CA LEU A 2 -1.85 8.74 10.56
C LEU A 2 -1.92 9.02 12.06
N ASP A 3 -1.95 7.94 12.86
CA ASP A 3 -1.88 8.00 14.32
C ASP A 3 -0.76 7.07 14.84
N PRO A 4 0.30 7.60 15.47
CA PRO A 4 0.56 9.02 15.73
C PRO A 4 0.88 9.79 14.45
N ARG A 5 0.56 11.09 14.45
CA ARG A 5 0.92 11.97 13.34
C ARG A 5 2.45 12.04 13.23
N PRO A 6 3.02 11.91 12.01
CA PRO A 6 4.44 12.06 11.81
C PRO A 6 4.93 13.44 12.30
N LYS A 7 6.12 13.48 12.90
CA LYS A 7 6.72 14.73 13.42
C LYS A 7 6.97 15.78 12.33
N SER A 8 7.09 15.33 11.08
CA SER A 8 7.22 16.20 9.90
C SER A 8 6.12 15.87 8.88
N ARG A 9 5.83 16.79 7.96
CA ARG A 9 4.89 16.52 6.86
C ARG A 9 5.49 15.69 5.72
N ARG A 10 6.67 15.09 5.91
CA ARG A 10 7.32 14.26 4.90
C ARG A 10 6.53 12.97 4.74
N ASN A 11 6.29 12.58 3.49
CA ASN A 11 5.77 11.26 3.17
C ASN A 11 6.92 10.24 3.14
N GLU A 12 6.73 9.10 3.79
CA GLU A 12 7.72 8.03 3.89
C GLU A 12 7.12 6.68 3.51
N PRO A 13 7.93 5.72 2.98
CA PRO A 13 7.43 4.43 2.50
C PRO A 13 6.63 3.63 3.53
N MET A 14 6.97 3.76 4.82
CA MET A 14 6.25 3.08 5.91
C MET A 14 4.75 3.43 5.97
N HIS A 15 4.32 4.56 5.38
CA HIS A 15 2.92 4.97 5.34
C HIS A 15 2.10 4.26 4.26
N LEU A 16 2.73 3.41 3.42
CA LEU A 16 2.04 2.71 2.34
C LEU A 16 0.93 1.79 2.85
N ALA A 17 1.11 1.15 4.02
CA ALA A 17 0.08 0.31 4.63
C ALA A 17 -1.20 1.13 4.95
N HIS A 18 -1.06 2.36 5.43
CA HIS A 18 -2.23 3.23 5.66
C HIS A 18 -2.96 3.60 4.36
N ILE A 19 -2.20 3.81 3.28
CA ILE A 19 -2.77 4.05 1.95
C ILE A 19 -3.51 2.82 1.45
N LEU A 20 -2.93 1.63 1.63
CA LEU A 20 -3.56 0.35 1.28
C LEU A 20 -4.93 0.21 1.96
N GLU A 21 -5.00 0.42 3.27
CA GLU A 21 -6.28 0.37 4.03
C GLU A 21 -7.32 1.32 3.46
N THR A 22 -6.91 2.55 3.15
CA THR A 22 -7.80 3.57 2.57
C THR A 22 -8.33 3.13 1.20
N VAL A 23 -7.47 2.60 0.33
CA VAL A 23 -7.87 2.13 -1.00
C VAL A 23 -8.74 0.89 -0.90
N ALA A 24 -8.42 -0.05 -0.01
CA ALA A 24 -9.19 -1.27 0.25
C ALA A 24 -10.62 -0.92 0.69
N ALA A 25 -10.77 0.02 1.63
CA ALA A 25 -12.08 0.52 2.07
C ALA A 25 -12.88 1.13 0.91
N CYS A 26 -12.25 1.98 0.09
CA CYS A 26 -12.89 2.57 -1.10
C CYS A 26 -13.31 1.54 -2.15
N ARG A 27 -12.61 0.40 -2.21
CA ARG A 27 -12.86 -0.68 -3.18
C ARG A 27 -13.73 -1.80 -2.61
N GLN A 28 -14.08 -1.74 -1.33
CA GLN A 28 -14.74 -2.82 -0.59
C GLN A 28 -14.02 -4.17 -0.78
N MET A 29 -12.69 -4.15 -0.70
CA MET A 29 -11.81 -5.30 -0.91
C MET A 29 -11.02 -5.59 0.37
N ASP A 30 -10.63 -6.84 0.57
CA ASP A 30 -9.69 -7.19 1.64
C ASP A 30 -8.32 -6.51 1.39
N PRO A 31 -7.70 -5.87 2.39
CA PRO A 31 -6.40 -5.23 2.24
C PRO A 31 -5.29 -6.20 1.79
N GLY A 32 -5.30 -7.44 2.27
CA GLY A 32 -4.32 -8.47 1.89
C GLY A 32 -4.46 -8.87 0.43
N GLU A 33 -5.68 -9.11 -0.04
CA GLU A 33 -5.96 -9.39 -1.44
C GLU A 33 -5.52 -8.24 -2.36
N LEU A 34 -5.79 -6.99 -1.95
CA LEU A 34 -5.38 -5.82 -2.70
C LEU A 34 -3.85 -5.66 -2.71
N ALA A 35 -3.17 -5.93 -1.59
CA ALA A 35 -1.71 -5.91 -1.50
C ALA A 35 -1.08 -6.94 -2.45
N ASP A 36 -1.62 -8.16 -2.47
CA ASP A 36 -1.14 -9.23 -3.35
C ASP A 36 -1.35 -8.86 -4.82
N ALA A 37 -2.54 -8.39 -5.17
CA ALA A 37 -2.86 -7.99 -6.54
C ALA A 37 -1.93 -6.88 -7.03
N THR A 38 -1.78 -5.81 -6.24
CA THR A 38 -0.93 -4.66 -6.61
C THR A 38 0.56 -5.02 -6.63
N THR A 39 1.02 -5.88 -5.71
CA THR A 39 2.40 -6.38 -5.70
C THR A 39 2.69 -7.21 -6.95
N ARG A 40 1.80 -8.13 -7.34
CA ARG A 40 1.93 -8.91 -8.58
C ARG A 40 1.98 -8.00 -9.80
N THR A 41 1.08 -7.01 -9.88
CA THR A 41 1.06 -6.04 -10.98
C THR A 41 2.36 -5.26 -11.07
N ALA A 42 2.87 -4.72 -9.95
CA ALA A 42 4.11 -3.97 -9.94
C ALA A 42 5.30 -4.84 -10.38
N ARG A 43 5.40 -6.07 -9.88
CA ARG A 43 6.47 -7.00 -10.26
C ARG A 43 6.45 -7.33 -11.74
N ALA A 44 5.30 -7.67 -12.30
CA ALA A 44 5.17 -7.97 -13.71
C ALA A 44 5.48 -6.75 -14.60
N PHE A 45 4.97 -5.57 -14.22
CA PHE A 45 5.15 -4.34 -14.98
C PHE A 45 6.60 -3.85 -14.99
N PHE A 46 7.29 -3.94 -13.84
CA PHE A 46 8.67 -3.47 -13.69
C PHE A 46 9.73 -4.59 -13.86
N GLY A 47 9.32 -5.84 -14.13
CA GLY A 47 10.25 -6.96 -14.30
C GLY A 47 11.04 -7.32 -13.02
N LEU A 48 10.40 -7.23 -11.85
CA LEU A 48 11.05 -7.51 -10.56
C LEU A 48 11.06 -9.02 -10.24
N PRO A 49 11.86 -9.44 -9.23
CA PRO A 49 11.81 -10.70 -8.48
C PRO A 49 10.57 -11.59 -8.59
N ALA A 50 10.64 -12.88 -8.25
CA ALA A 50 9.58 -13.46 -7.40
C ALA A 50 9.88 -13.09 -5.92
N PRO A 51 8.87 -12.97 -5.03
CA PRO A 51 9.12 -12.79 -3.59
C PRO A 51 9.78 -14.03 -2.97
#